data_AF-A0A3D4J9P1-F1
#
_entry.id   AF-A0A3D4J9P1-F1
#
_cell.length_a   1.000
_cell.length_b   1.000
_cell.length_c   1.000
_cell.angle_alpha   90.00
_cell.angle_beta   90.00
_cell.angle_gamma   90.00
#
_symmetry.space_group_name_H-M   'P 1'
#
loop_
_entity.id
_entity.type
_entity.pdbx_description
1 polymer ?
#
loop_
_entity_poly.entity_id
_entity_poly.type
_entity_poly.pdbx_seq_one_letter_code
_entity_poly.pdbx_strand_id
1 'polypeptide(L)'
;MREKILDLLSGTKIDEQPAFSGLIHITEEGLKQEGLSLHEIHKDAKKMAKAAASTFKLTGMPSATLPLDLCSPAEMLGAELNYFEGGELMFPQVKRFLFESTKDLATEFT
;
A
#
# COMPACT_ATOMS: atom_id res chain seq x y z
N MET A 1 -1.87 21.24 8.31
CA MET A 1 -0.95 20.29 7.64
C MET A 1 -1.59 19.66 6.41
N ARG A 2 -2.74 18.98 6.53
CA ARG A 2 -3.48 18.40 5.38
C ARG A 2 -3.71 19.40 4.24
N GLU A 3 -4.23 20.59 4.56
CA GLU A 3 -4.51 21.63 3.56
C GLU A 3 -3.24 22.07 2.83
N LYS A 4 -2.14 22.37 3.55
CA LYS A 4 -0.83 22.67 2.95
C LYS A 4 -0.34 21.59 1.98
N ILE A 5 -0.55 20.30 2.30
CA ILE A 5 -0.18 19.19 1.42
C ILE A 5 -1.06 19.19 0.15
N LEU A 6 -2.36 19.44 0.28
CA LEU A 6 -3.27 19.52 -0.86
C LEU A 6 -2.98 20.74 -1.75
N ASP A 7 -2.63 21.88 -1.14
CA ASP A 7 -2.21 23.08 -1.87
C ASP A 7 -0.93 22.80 -2.68
N LEU A 8 0.06 22.15 -2.07
CA LEU A 8 1.26 21.69 -2.78
C LEU A 8 0.91 20.78 -3.97
N LEU A 9 0.10 19.74 -3.73
CA LEU A 9 -0.25 18.74 -4.75
C LEU A 9 -1.14 19.31 -5.87
N SER A 10 -1.88 20.39 -5.60
CA SER A 10 -2.66 21.11 -6.61
C SER A 10 -1.82 22.11 -7.43
N GLY A 11 -0.54 22.27 -7.12
CA GLY A 11 0.34 23.25 -7.77
C GLY A 11 0.17 24.67 -7.24
N THR A 12 -0.54 24.85 -6.12
CA THR A 12 -0.66 26.15 -5.46
C THR A 12 0.68 26.53 -4.83
N LYS A 13 1.14 27.76 -5.08
CA LYS A 13 2.37 28.26 -4.45
C LYS A 13 2.15 28.39 -2.95
N ILE A 14 3.02 27.74 -2.18
CA ILE A 14 3.00 27.75 -0.71
C ILE A 14 4.30 28.34 -0.17
N ASP A 15 4.23 28.98 1.00
CA ASP A 15 5.36 29.68 1.61
C ASP A 15 6.33 28.75 2.36
N GLU A 16 5.87 27.54 2.72
CA GLU A 16 6.64 26.54 3.48
C GLU A 16 6.32 25.14 2.98
N GLN A 17 7.34 24.37 2.63
CA GLN A 17 7.17 23.02 2.10
C GLN A 17 6.88 22.01 3.22
N PRO A 18 5.73 21.31 3.20
CA PRO A 18 5.44 20.29 4.20
C PRO A 18 6.32 19.05 3.99
N ALA A 19 6.77 18.44 5.10
CA ALA A 19 7.34 17.10 5.08
C ALA A 19 6.22 16.07 5.27
N PHE A 20 6.06 15.15 4.31
CA PHE A 20 5.06 14.08 4.33
C PHE A 20 5.53 12.90 3.47
N SER A 21 4.89 11.74 3.63
CA SER A 21 5.05 10.61 2.70
C SER A 21 3.76 10.35 1.96
N GLY A 22 3.84 10.24 0.63
CA GLY A 22 2.76 9.78 -0.25
C GLY A 22 2.94 8.34 -0.75
N LEU A 23 3.95 7.63 -0.25
CA LEU A 23 4.23 6.23 -0.59
C LEU A 23 3.69 5.30 0.51
N ILE A 24 3.77 3.99 0.28
CA ILE A 24 3.53 2.99 1.33
C ILE A 24 4.54 3.23 2.44
N HIS A 25 4.04 3.61 3.61
CA HIS A 25 4.87 3.93 4.76
C HIS A 25 4.20 3.35 5.99
N ILE A 26 4.71 2.18 6.36
CA ILE A 26 4.31 1.39 7.51
C ILE A 26 5.60 0.95 8.20
N THR A 27 5.56 0.85 9.52
CA THR A 27 6.69 0.35 10.32
C THR A 27 6.22 -0.84 11.14
N GLU A 28 7.14 -1.74 11.47
CA GLU A 28 6.82 -2.88 12.33
C GLU A 28 6.26 -2.43 13.68
N GLU A 29 6.85 -1.39 14.28
CA GLU A 29 6.37 -0.80 15.53
C GLU A 29 4.96 -0.20 15.41
N GLY A 30 4.66 0.45 14.29
CA GLY A 30 3.33 1.01 14.03
C GLY A 30 2.27 -0.07 13.93
N LEU A 31 2.56 -1.16 13.20
CA LEU A 31 1.66 -2.30 13.10
C LEU A 31 1.46 -2.98 14.46
N LYS A 32 2.54 -3.16 15.23
CA LYS A 32 2.49 -3.75 16.57
C LYS A 32 1.60 -2.96 17.53
N GLN A 33 1.61 -1.62 17.49
CA GLN A 33 0.72 -0.79 18.31
C GLN A 33 -0.77 -0.98 17.97
N GLU A 34 -1.07 -1.33 16.73
CA GLU A 34 -2.44 -1.65 16.28
C GLU A 34 -2.82 -3.12 16.51
N GLY A 35 -1.88 -3.94 17.00
CA GLY A 35 -2.05 -5.40 17.17
C GLY A 35 -2.11 -6.13 15.84
N LEU A 36 -1.36 -5.67 14.83
CA LEU A 36 -1.36 -6.20 13.46
C LEU A 36 0.03 -6.72 13.07
N SER A 37 0.04 -7.64 12.11
CA SER A 37 1.20 -8.14 11.38
C SER A 37 1.13 -7.73 9.91
N LEU A 38 2.25 -7.75 9.18
CA LEU A 38 2.27 -7.25 7.79
C LEU A 38 1.38 -8.08 6.86
N HIS A 39 1.47 -9.40 6.88
CA HIS A 39 0.75 -10.26 5.91
C HIS A 39 -0.78 -10.10 5.97
N GLU A 40 -1.36 -9.83 7.15
CA GLU A 40 -2.82 -9.81 7.35
C GLU A 40 -3.49 -8.48 6.98
N ILE A 41 -2.72 -7.40 6.78
CA ILE A 41 -3.30 -6.05 6.58
C ILE A 41 -3.84 -5.84 5.17
N HIS A 42 -3.49 -6.71 4.22
CA HIS A 42 -3.80 -6.53 2.81
C HIS A 42 -5.22 -6.99 2.41
N LYS A 43 -5.79 -7.96 3.14
CA LYS A 43 -7.08 -8.61 2.78
C LYS A 43 -8.27 -8.15 3.62
N ASP A 44 -8.05 -7.32 4.64
CA ASP A 44 -9.10 -6.79 5.51
C ASP A 44 -9.07 -5.26 5.51
N ALA A 45 -10.17 -4.64 5.11
CA ALA A 45 -10.26 -3.18 4.97
C ALA A 45 -10.03 -2.43 6.29
N LYS A 46 -10.48 -2.98 7.44
CA LYS A 46 -10.31 -2.35 8.75
C LYS A 46 -8.85 -2.45 9.21
N LYS A 47 -8.21 -3.61 9.01
CA LYS A 47 -6.78 -3.78 9.30
C LYS A 47 -5.93 -2.88 8.41
N MET A 48 -6.25 -2.81 7.12
CA MET A 48 -5.55 -1.95 6.17
C MET A 48 -5.64 -0.47 6.56
N ALA A 49 -6.82 0.01 6.93
CA ALA A 49 -7.02 1.40 7.38
C ALA A 49 -6.24 1.71 8.67
N LYS A 50 -6.24 0.79 9.64
CA LYS A 50 -5.43 0.93 10.87
C LYS A 50 -3.94 0.98 10.57
N ALA A 51 -3.46 0.06 9.73
CA ALA A 51 -2.06 0.01 9.30
C ALA A 51 -1.63 1.28 8.57
N ALA A 52 -2.43 1.78 7.62
CA ALA A 52 -2.13 3.02 6.89
C ALA A 52 -2.03 4.25 7.81
N ALA A 53 -2.80 4.30 8.90
CA ALA A 53 -2.74 5.39 9.87
C ALA A 53 -1.62 5.21 10.92
N SER A 54 -1.02 4.03 11.03
CA SER A 54 -0.16 3.65 12.15
C SER A 54 1.09 4.53 12.26
N THR A 55 1.75 4.84 11.15
CA THR A 55 2.95 5.69 11.16
C THR A 55 2.65 7.12 11.60
N PHE A 56 1.52 7.70 11.17
CA PHE A 56 1.08 9.01 11.66
C PHE A 56 0.81 8.97 13.16
N LYS A 57 0.12 7.93 13.66
CA LYS A 57 -0.12 7.76 15.11
C LYS A 57 1.17 7.61 15.91
N LEU A 58 2.15 6.89 15.36
CA LEU A 58 3.44 6.62 16.01
C LEU A 58 4.35 7.86 16.05
N THR A 59 4.40 8.63 14.97
CA THR A 59 5.46 9.65 14.74
C THR A 59 4.95 11.08 14.59
N GLY A 60 3.66 11.26 14.33
CA GLY A 60 3.09 12.55 13.91
C GLY A 60 3.39 12.94 12.46
N MET A 61 4.22 12.18 11.73
CA MET A 61 4.53 12.45 10.34
C MET A 61 3.30 12.21 9.44
N PRO A 62 2.84 13.21 8.67
CA PRO A 62 1.71 13.04 7.77
C PRO A 62 1.98 11.95 6.73
N SER A 63 1.27 10.85 6.87
CA SER A 63 1.46 9.65 6.07
C SER A 63 0.24 8.76 6.20
N ALA A 64 -0.45 8.50 5.09
CA ALA A 64 -1.54 7.54 5.01
C ALA A 64 -1.79 7.22 3.52
N THR A 65 -1.41 6.01 3.10
CA THR A 65 -1.51 5.58 1.70
C THR A 65 -2.22 4.23 1.63
N LEU A 66 -3.08 4.07 0.62
CA LEU A 66 -3.81 2.84 0.32
C LEU A 66 -3.88 2.66 -1.20
N PRO A 67 -3.87 1.43 -1.74
CA PRO A 67 -3.61 0.16 -1.05
C PRO A 67 -2.17 0.06 -0.51
N LEU A 68 -1.94 -0.90 0.40
CA LEU A 68 -0.62 -1.14 1.02
C LEU A 68 0.30 -2.06 0.18
N ASP A 69 -0.07 -2.31 -1.08
CA ASP A 69 0.73 -3.04 -2.05
C ASP A 69 0.31 -2.64 -3.47
N LEU A 70 1.16 -2.93 -4.45
CA LEU A 70 0.90 -2.67 -5.87
C LEU A 70 0.45 -3.93 -6.64
N CYS A 71 0.36 -5.08 -5.97
CA CYS A 71 0.04 -6.35 -6.62
C CYS A 71 -1.45 -6.68 -6.60
N SER A 72 -2.25 -6.03 -5.74
CA SER A 72 -3.69 -6.25 -5.63
C SER A 72 -4.46 -6.18 -6.96
N PRO A 73 -4.14 -5.27 -7.92
CA PRO A 73 -4.81 -5.31 -9.22
C PRO A 73 -4.49 -6.59 -10.02
N ALA A 74 -3.27 -7.13 -9.90
CA ALA A 74 -2.91 -8.37 -10.56
C ALA A 74 -3.67 -9.57 -9.95
N GLU A 75 -3.85 -9.60 -8.63
CA GLU A 75 -4.68 -10.62 -7.97
C GLU A 75 -6.13 -10.56 -8.45
N MET A 76 -6.70 -9.35 -8.57
CA MET A 76 -8.05 -9.15 -9.10
C MET A 76 -8.21 -9.64 -10.54
N LEU A 77 -7.14 -9.64 -11.32
CA LEU A 77 -7.11 -10.17 -12.69
C LEU A 77 -6.86 -11.69 -12.76
N GLY A 78 -6.60 -12.35 -11.62
CA GLY A 78 -6.44 -13.80 -11.52
C GLY A 78 -5.01 -14.29 -11.27
N ALA A 79 -4.03 -13.40 -11.08
CA ALA A 79 -2.71 -13.80 -10.61
C ALA A 79 -2.80 -14.34 -9.16
N GLU A 80 -1.95 -15.29 -8.81
CA GLU A 80 -1.82 -15.72 -7.42
C GLU A 80 -0.73 -14.91 -6.74
N LEU A 81 -1.01 -14.34 -5.57
CA LEU A 81 -0.03 -13.61 -4.77
C LEU A 81 0.44 -14.42 -3.56
N ASN A 82 1.70 -14.22 -3.19
CA ASN A 82 2.24 -14.64 -1.90
C ASN A 82 2.20 -13.45 -0.93
N TYR A 83 1.51 -13.62 0.19
CA TYR A 83 1.40 -12.63 1.26
C TYR A 83 2.34 -12.90 2.44
N PHE A 84 3.12 -13.99 2.39
CA PHE A 84 4.09 -14.35 3.44
C PHE A 84 3.41 -14.55 4.81
N GLU A 85 2.42 -15.44 4.85
CA GLU A 85 1.68 -15.81 6.07
C GLU A 85 2.56 -16.42 7.17
N GLY A 86 3.83 -16.75 6.86
CA GLY A 86 4.84 -17.19 7.82
C GLY A 86 5.36 -16.08 8.73
N GLY A 87 4.94 -14.83 8.51
CA GLY A 87 5.31 -13.67 9.32
C GLY A 87 6.54 -12.92 8.81
N GLU A 88 7.03 -13.26 7.61
CA GLU A 88 8.10 -12.50 6.97
C GLU A 88 7.65 -11.06 6.69
N LEU A 89 8.53 -10.09 6.98
CA LEU A 89 8.27 -8.68 6.71
C LEU A 89 8.52 -8.35 5.24
N MET A 90 7.75 -8.99 4.36
CA MET A 90 7.79 -8.77 2.91
C MET A 90 6.43 -8.33 2.38
N PHE A 91 6.46 -7.36 1.46
CA PHE A 91 5.26 -6.96 0.72
C PHE A 91 4.78 -8.09 -0.21
N PRO A 92 3.49 -8.10 -0.59
CA PRO A 92 2.94 -9.09 -1.50
C PRO A 92 3.73 -9.19 -2.81
N GLN A 93 3.94 -10.41 -3.27
CA GLN A 93 4.62 -10.70 -4.53
C GLN A 93 3.78 -11.62 -5.41
N VAL A 94 3.92 -11.48 -6.73
CA VAL A 94 3.30 -12.41 -7.67
C VAL A 94 3.95 -13.78 -7.52
N LYS A 95 3.15 -14.78 -7.13
CA LYS A 95 3.56 -16.18 -7.02
C LYS A 95 3.32 -16.93 -8.33
N ARG A 96 2.22 -16.63 -9.01
CA ARG A 96 1.87 -17.20 -10.31
C ARG A 96 1.43 -16.10 -11.25
N PHE A 97 2.15 -15.93 -12.35
CA PHE A 97 1.79 -15.00 -13.42
C PHE A 97 0.52 -15.45 -14.11
N LEU A 98 -0.31 -14.48 -14.53
CA LEU A 98 -1.49 -14.75 -15.35
C LEU A 98 -1.11 -15.15 -16.77
N PHE A 99 -0.01 -14.60 -17.27
CA PHE A 99 0.52 -14.80 -18.62
C PHE A 99 2.02 -15.06 -18.53
N GLU A 100 2.51 -16.04 -19.30
CA GLU A 100 3.95 -16.35 -19.37
C GLU A 100 4.63 -15.56 -20.48
N SER A 101 3.85 -15.04 -21.43
CA SER A 101 4.33 -14.27 -22.56
C SER A 101 3.38 -13.13 -22.91
N THR A 102 3.91 -12.08 -23.53
CA THR A 102 3.10 -11.01 -24.13
C THR A 102 2.19 -11.51 -25.25
N LYS A 103 2.47 -12.69 -25.84
CA LYS A 103 1.60 -13.34 -26.82
C LYS A 103 0.23 -13.73 -26.25
N ASP A 104 0.18 -14.03 -24.96
CA ASP A 104 -1.04 -14.50 -24.30
C ASP A 104 -2.05 -13.34 -24.09
N LEU A 105 -1.59 -12.09 -24.21
CA LEU A 105 -2.43 -10.89 -24.17
C LEU A 105 -3.15 -10.61 -25.51
N ALA A 106 -2.72 -11.25 -26.61
CA ALA A 106 -3.19 -10.94 -27.96
C ALA A 106 -4.40 -11.76 -28.41
N THR A 107 -4.85 -12.73 -27.61
CA THR A 107 -6.07 -13.47 -27.90
C THR A 107 -7.28 -12.72 -27.36
N GLU A 108 -7.99 -12.02 -28.25
CA GLU A 108 -9.27 -11.40 -27.97
C GLU A 108 -10.24 -12.43 -27.36
N PHE A 109 -10.82 -12.10 -26.21
CA PHE A 109 -12.03 -12.76 -25.73
C PHE A 109 -13.19 -12.31 -26.62
N THR A 110 -13.37 -12.97 -27.77
CA THR A 110 -14.61 -12.93 -28.56
C THR A 110 -15.72 -13.73 -27.89
#